data_AF-A0A1Y4LM79-F1
#
_entry.id   AF-A0A1Y4LM79-F1
#
_cell.length_a   1.000
_cell.length_b   1.000
_cell.length_c   1.000
_cell.angle_alpha   90.00
_cell.angle_beta   90.00
_cell.angle_gamma   90.00
#
_symmetry.space_group_name_H-M   'P 1'
#
loop_
_entity.id
_entity.type
_entity.pdbx_description
1 polymer ?
#
loop_
_entity_poly.entity_id
_entity_poly.type
_entity_poly.pdbx_seq_one_letter_code
_entity_poly.pdbx_strand_id
1 'polypeptide(L)'
;MNKVLIYLGTSNLKEKVIEDVFKQIGIEINYIDDDDLENTLEKLLELPRKESKKGKREPFMFIDGDNVDEIKNLESILRDNNVKIERKAVKTKNNISWTLRALMDEVDEEFEYFQLRDHLYNLIMHPDKEKLKKDPDYLKLMSMAFSLLEDQNVGKDILEIAIKSIENFKN
;
A
#
# COMPACT_ATOMS: atom_id res chain seq x y z
N MET A 1 3.99 20.61 -1.68
CA MET A 1 2.88 19.69 -2.00
C MET A 1 1.66 20.54 -2.31
N ASN A 2 0.99 20.31 -3.45
CA ASN A 2 -0.07 21.20 -3.92
C ASN A 2 -1.46 20.67 -3.58
N LYS A 3 -1.68 19.37 -3.77
CA LYS A 3 -3.00 18.75 -3.66
C LYS A 3 -2.89 17.26 -3.34
N VAL A 4 -3.90 16.72 -2.67
CA VAL A 4 -4.03 15.29 -2.41
C VAL A 4 -5.40 14.81 -2.87
N LEU A 5 -5.44 13.71 -3.63
CA LEU A 5 -6.67 13.03 -3.99
C LEU A 5 -6.92 11.88 -3.02
N ILE A 6 -8.13 11.78 -2.49
CA ILE A 6 -8.49 10.75 -1.51
C ILE A 6 -9.69 9.96 -2.02
N TYR A 7 -9.48 8.67 -2.21
CA TYR A 7 -10.54 7.69 -2.44
C TYR A 7 -10.83 6.98 -1.12
N LEU A 8 -12.02 7.17 -0.55
CA LEU A 8 -12.38 6.52 0.73
C LEU A 8 -12.87 5.08 0.55
N GLY A 9 -13.43 4.77 -0.63
CA GLY A 9 -13.78 3.39 -0.97
C GLY A 9 -14.73 2.74 0.03
N THR A 10 -14.36 1.54 0.48
CA THR A 10 -15.07 0.70 1.46
C THR A 10 -14.91 1.17 2.90
N SER A 11 -14.06 2.16 3.17
CA SER A 11 -13.70 2.52 4.53
C SER A 11 -14.77 3.28 5.30
N ASN A 12 -14.73 3.13 6.62
CA ASN A 12 -15.51 3.90 7.58
C ASN A 12 -14.69 5.04 8.20
N LEU A 13 -13.56 5.43 7.59
CA LEU A 13 -12.79 6.59 7.98
C LEU A 13 -13.70 7.82 8.03
N LYS A 14 -13.60 8.58 9.13
CA LYS A 14 -14.42 9.77 9.32
C LYS A 14 -13.84 10.90 8.48
N GLU A 15 -14.54 11.30 7.42
CA GLU A 15 -14.20 12.45 6.56
C GLU A 15 -13.76 13.67 7.36
N LYS A 16 -14.50 14.01 8.41
CA LYS A 16 -14.18 15.16 9.27
C LYS A 16 -12.77 15.10 9.87
N VAL A 17 -12.31 13.92 10.29
CA VAL A 17 -10.95 13.75 10.85
C VAL A 17 -9.91 13.97 9.77
N ILE A 18 -10.14 13.46 8.56
CA ILE A 18 -9.26 13.67 7.41
C ILE A 18 -9.22 15.17 7.07
N GLU A 19 -10.37 15.81 6.92
CA GLU A 19 -10.45 17.25 6.63
C GLU A 19 -9.74 18.10 7.69
N ASP A 20 -9.94 17.80 8.98
CA ASP A 20 -9.29 18.51 10.08
C ASP A 20 -7.76 18.35 10.02
N VAL A 21 -7.25 17.14 9.74
CA VAL A 21 -5.82 16.86 9.56
C VAL A 21 -5.25 17.67 8.39
N PHE A 22 -5.87 17.58 7.22
CA PHE A 22 -5.36 18.24 6.02
C PHE A 22 -5.48 19.77 6.08
N LYS A 23 -6.47 20.29 6.82
CA LYS A 23 -6.60 21.72 7.11
C LYS A 23 -5.48 22.23 8.02
N GLN A 24 -5.03 21.46 9.01
CA GLN A 24 -3.93 21.86 9.91
C GLN A 24 -2.61 22.05 9.17
N ILE A 25 -2.36 21.21 8.16
CA ILE A 25 -1.14 21.25 7.34
C ILE A 25 -1.25 22.19 6.14
N GLY A 26 -2.43 22.77 5.88
CA GLY A 26 -2.64 23.70 4.78
C GLY A 26 -2.58 23.06 3.40
N ILE A 27 -2.92 21.77 3.28
CA ILE A 27 -2.89 21.02 2.01
C ILE A 27 -4.32 20.86 1.50
N GLU A 28 -4.53 21.18 0.22
CA GLU A 28 -5.82 20.99 -0.44
C GLU A 28 -6.10 19.50 -0.63
N ILE A 29 -7.31 19.06 -0.28
CA ILE A 29 -7.79 17.71 -0.58
C ILE A 29 -8.99 17.75 -1.50
N ASN A 30 -9.01 16.78 -2.41
CA ASN A 30 -10.16 16.45 -3.23
C ASN A 30 -10.52 14.99 -3.04
N TYR A 31 -11.79 14.73 -2.77
CA TYR A 31 -12.27 13.35 -2.80
C TYR A 31 -12.47 12.87 -4.23
N ILE A 32 -12.26 11.57 -4.43
CA ILE A 32 -12.47 10.84 -5.69
C ILE A 32 -13.26 9.56 -5.40
N ASP A 33 -14.00 9.05 -6.38
CA ASP A 33 -14.92 7.91 -6.21
C ASP A 33 -14.97 7.00 -7.45
N ASP A 34 -15.88 6.03 -7.45
CA ASP A 34 -16.01 5.04 -8.53
C ASP A 34 -16.31 5.67 -9.91
N ASP A 35 -16.96 6.84 -9.94
CA ASP A 35 -17.28 7.55 -11.20
C ASP A 35 -16.02 8.13 -11.86
N ASP A 36 -14.92 8.25 -11.10
CA ASP A 36 -13.65 8.80 -11.59
C ASP A 36 -12.67 7.76 -12.11
N LEU A 37 -12.96 6.47 -11.96
CA LEU A 37 -11.97 5.39 -12.19
C LEU A 37 -11.34 5.44 -13.59
N GLU A 38 -12.07 5.90 -14.59
CA GLU A 38 -11.62 5.99 -15.98
C GLU A 38 -10.99 7.35 -16.34
N ASN A 39 -10.99 8.32 -15.43
CA ASN A 39 -10.29 9.59 -15.63
C ASN A 39 -8.81 9.44 -15.31
N THR A 40 -7.99 10.22 -16.02
CA THR A 40 -6.55 10.31 -15.72
C THR A 40 -6.28 11.10 -14.45
N LEU A 41 -5.18 10.80 -13.76
CA LEU A 41 -4.77 11.55 -12.56
C LEU A 41 -4.58 13.05 -12.87
N GLU A 42 -4.03 13.37 -14.05
CA GLU A 42 -3.92 14.75 -14.55
C GLU A 42 -5.26 15.49 -14.53
N LYS A 43 -6.28 14.88 -15.15
CA LYS A 43 -7.62 15.46 -15.20
C LYS A 43 -8.23 15.61 -13.82
N LEU A 44 -8.03 14.62 -12.94
CA LEU A 44 -8.60 14.63 -11.58
C LEU A 44 -8.00 15.73 -10.69
N LEU A 45 -6.74 16.12 -10.91
CA LEU A 45 -6.13 17.25 -10.19
C LEU A 45 -6.76 18.59 -10.56
N GLU A 46 -7.23 18.74 -11.79
CA GLU A 46 -7.89 19.96 -12.29
C GLU A 46 -9.36 20.08 -11.90
N LEU A 47 -9.99 18.97 -11.47
CA LEU A 47 -11.40 18.98 -11.10
C LEU A 47 -11.64 19.82 -9.82
N PRO A 48 -12.81 20.48 -9.74
CA PRO A 48 -13.21 21.17 -8.53
C PRO A 48 -13.36 20.18 -7.38
N ARG A 49 -13.23 20.69 -6.15
CA ARG A 49 -13.46 19.89 -4.95
C ARG A 49 -14.86 19.31 -4.96
N LYS A 50 -14.96 18.02 -4.65
CA LYS A 50 -16.22 17.31 -4.44
C LYS A 50 -16.28 16.70 -3.05
N GLU A 51 -17.51 16.41 -2.63
CA GLU A 51 -17.77 15.63 -1.43
C GLU A 51 -17.38 14.17 -1.66
N SER A 52 -17.07 13.48 -0.56
CA SER A 52 -16.75 12.07 -0.60
C SER A 52 -18.00 11.24 -0.94
N LYS A 53 -17.78 10.12 -1.64
CA LYS A 53 -18.77 9.06 -1.80
C LYS A 53 -18.13 7.73 -1.48
N LYS A 54 -18.95 6.79 -1.02
CA LYS A 54 -18.52 5.40 -0.86
C LYS A 54 -18.21 4.79 -2.22
N GLY A 55 -17.09 4.07 -2.28
CA GLY A 55 -16.67 3.29 -3.44
C GLY A 55 -16.60 1.82 -3.12
N LYS A 56 -16.22 1.01 -4.12
CA LYS A 56 -16.13 -0.46 -4.00
C LYS A 56 -14.72 -0.98 -3.71
N ARG A 57 -13.70 -0.14 -3.82
CA ARG A 57 -12.29 -0.52 -3.61
C ARG A 57 -11.79 -0.10 -2.24
N GLU A 58 -10.58 -0.54 -1.87
CA GLU A 58 -9.92 -0.13 -0.65
C GLU A 58 -9.52 1.36 -0.69
N PRO A 59 -9.33 2.01 0.48
CA PRO A 59 -8.92 3.41 0.54
C PRO A 59 -7.59 3.63 -0.15
N PHE A 60 -7.52 4.73 -0.90
CA PHE A 60 -6.34 5.10 -1.67
C PHE A 60 -6.07 6.61 -1.58
N MET A 61 -4.79 6.96 -1.55
CA MET A 61 -4.34 8.36 -1.50
C MET A 61 -3.31 8.65 -2.59
N PHE A 62 -3.58 9.66 -3.41
CA PHE A 62 -2.62 10.16 -4.40
C PHE A 62 -2.10 11.54 -4.02
N ILE A 63 -0.79 11.71 -4.01
CA ILE A 63 -0.11 12.92 -3.51
C ILE A 63 0.52 13.69 -4.68
N ASP A 64 0.04 14.91 -4.96
CA ASP A 64 0.67 15.86 -5.89
C ASP A 64 1.77 16.65 -5.18
N GLY A 65 2.94 16.03 -5.04
CA GLY A 65 4.15 16.62 -4.50
C GLY A 65 5.33 15.66 -4.57
N ASP A 66 6.54 16.19 -4.57
CA ASP A 66 7.80 15.42 -4.68
C ASP A 66 8.75 15.64 -3.48
N ASN A 67 8.38 16.52 -2.54
CA ASN A 67 9.16 16.79 -1.34
C ASN A 67 9.00 15.65 -0.30
N VAL A 68 10.06 14.87 -0.13
CA VAL A 68 10.12 13.73 0.78
C VAL A 68 9.82 14.09 2.24
N ASP A 69 10.30 15.25 2.72
CA ASP A 69 10.10 15.64 4.12
C ASP A 69 8.65 16.05 4.38
N GLU A 70 8.00 16.71 3.41
CA GLU A 70 6.57 17.03 3.49
C GLU A 70 5.71 15.76 3.48
N ILE A 71 6.06 14.77 2.65
CA ILE A 71 5.36 13.48 2.59
C ILE A 71 5.51 12.72 3.90
N LYS A 72 6.73 12.63 4.45
CA LYS A 72 6.98 12.00 5.76
C LYS A 72 6.22 12.69 6.89
N ASN A 73 6.15 14.02 6.87
CA ASN A 73 5.40 14.79 7.85
C ASN A 73 3.89 14.50 7.74
N LEU A 74 3.33 14.48 6.53
CA LEU A 74 1.94 14.09 6.29
C LEU A 74 1.63 12.70 6.85
N GLU A 75 2.49 11.71 6.56
CA GLU A 75 2.35 10.35 7.07
C GLU A 75 2.38 10.28 8.60
N SER A 76 3.25 11.08 9.23
CA SER A 76 3.29 11.16 10.69
C SER A 76 1.98 11.69 11.25
N ILE A 77 1.47 12.79 10.70
CA ILE A 77 0.26 13.44 11.19
C ILE A 77 -0.97 12.54 10.99
N LEU A 78 -1.07 11.85 9.85
CA LEU A 78 -2.14 10.88 9.61
C LEU A 78 -2.11 9.76 10.66
N ARG A 79 -0.93 9.20 10.95
CA ARG A 79 -0.76 8.17 11.98
C ARG A 79 -1.13 8.68 13.37
N ASP A 80 -0.68 9.87 13.75
CA ASP A 80 -0.95 10.46 15.06
C ASP A 80 -2.44 10.76 15.27
N ASN A 81 -3.20 10.96 14.18
CA ASN A 81 -4.65 11.13 14.17
C ASN A 81 -5.43 9.83 13.89
N ASN A 82 -4.77 8.67 13.93
CA ASN A 82 -5.35 7.35 13.69
C ASN A 82 -6.07 7.23 12.33
N VAL A 83 -5.55 7.93 11.31
CA VAL A 83 -5.97 7.80 9.92
C VAL A 83 -4.98 6.88 9.22
N LYS A 84 -5.44 5.67 8.85
CA LYS A 84 -4.63 4.69 8.14
C LYS A 84 -5.13 4.56 6.70
N ILE A 85 -4.33 4.99 5.74
CA ILE A 85 -4.52 4.74 4.31
C ILE A 85 -3.24 4.06 3.82
N GLU A 86 -3.32 2.75 3.56
CA GLU A 86 -2.14 1.93 3.26
C GLU A 86 -1.73 2.02 1.79
N ARG A 87 -2.71 2.12 0.89
CA ARG A 87 -2.49 2.26 -0.55
C ARG A 87 -2.29 3.73 -0.87
N LYS A 88 -1.08 4.07 -1.32
CA LYS A 88 -0.72 5.44 -1.62
C LYS A 88 0.24 5.51 -2.79
N ALA A 89 0.10 6.54 -3.59
CA ALA A 89 1.02 6.84 -4.69
C ALA A 89 1.41 8.31 -4.67
N VAL A 90 2.67 8.57 -4.96
CA VAL A 90 3.20 9.91 -5.17
C VAL A 90 3.21 10.20 -6.68
N LYS A 91 2.86 11.42 -7.08
CA LYS A 91 2.89 11.82 -8.48
C LYS A 91 4.28 11.65 -9.08
N THR A 92 4.33 11.05 -10.26
CA THR A 92 5.52 10.94 -11.10
C THR A 92 5.21 11.40 -12.52
N LYS A 93 6.24 11.51 -13.35
CA LYS A 93 6.07 11.81 -14.78
C LYS A 93 5.27 10.72 -15.51
N ASN A 94 5.30 9.49 -15.00
CA ASN A 94 4.71 8.34 -15.67
C ASN A 94 3.25 8.12 -15.22
N ASN A 95 2.98 8.16 -13.92
CA ASN A 95 1.65 7.82 -13.40
C ASN A 95 0.60 8.91 -13.56
N ILE A 96 1.00 10.15 -13.88
CA ILE A 96 0.07 11.26 -14.03
C ILE A 96 -0.90 11.08 -15.21
N SER A 97 -0.45 10.38 -16.25
CA SER A 97 -1.25 10.06 -17.44
C SER A 97 -2.08 8.78 -17.30
N TRP A 98 -1.87 8.02 -16.22
CA TRP A 98 -2.62 6.78 -15.98
C TRP A 98 -4.04 7.11 -15.55
N THR A 99 -4.96 6.17 -15.77
CA THR A 99 -6.29 6.25 -15.16
C THR A 99 -6.18 5.98 -13.67
N LEU A 100 -7.13 6.51 -12.90
CA LEU A 100 -7.21 6.20 -11.46
C LEU A 100 -7.28 4.69 -11.24
N ARG A 101 -8.06 3.95 -12.05
CA ARG A 101 -8.14 2.49 -11.99
C ARG A 101 -6.76 1.85 -12.14
N ALA A 102 -6.02 2.19 -13.20
CA ALA A 102 -4.73 1.56 -13.49
C ALA A 102 -3.72 1.82 -12.37
N LEU A 103 -3.68 3.04 -11.82
CA LEU A 103 -2.81 3.35 -10.70
C LEU A 103 -3.21 2.62 -9.42
N MET A 104 -4.51 2.51 -9.13
CA MET A 104 -4.98 1.73 -7.99
C MET A 104 -4.67 0.24 -8.14
N ASP A 105 -4.82 -0.32 -9.34
CA ASP A 105 -4.49 -1.72 -9.62
C ASP A 105 -2.98 -2.00 -9.40
N GLU A 106 -2.10 -1.11 -9.89
CA GLU A 106 -0.65 -1.22 -9.66
C GLU A 106 -0.30 -1.17 -8.17
N VAL A 107 -0.87 -0.21 -7.44
CA VAL A 107 -0.62 -0.04 -6.00
C VAL A 107 -1.19 -1.19 -5.19
N ASP A 108 -2.32 -1.77 -5.61
CA ASP A 108 -2.87 -2.99 -5.02
C ASP A 108 -1.90 -4.17 -5.20
N GLU A 109 -1.33 -4.33 -6.40
CA GLU A 109 -0.37 -5.39 -6.70
C GLU A 109 0.94 -5.23 -5.91
N GLU A 110 1.49 -4.02 -5.85
CA GLU A 110 2.64 -3.69 -5.00
C GLU A 110 2.36 -3.95 -3.52
N PHE A 111 1.19 -3.53 -3.04
CA PHE A 111 0.80 -3.72 -1.64
C PHE A 111 0.72 -5.21 -1.28
N GLU A 112 0.07 -6.02 -2.11
CA GLU A 112 0.00 -7.47 -1.92
C GLU A 112 1.38 -8.12 -1.95
N TYR A 113 2.25 -7.68 -2.86
CA TYR A 113 3.64 -8.14 -2.92
C TYR A 113 4.40 -7.86 -1.62
N PHE A 114 4.31 -6.64 -1.09
CA PHE A 114 4.95 -6.28 0.18
C PHE A 114 4.36 -7.06 1.36
N GLN A 115 3.05 -7.27 1.41
CA GLN A 115 2.43 -8.11 2.44
C GLN A 115 2.97 -9.55 2.43
N LEU A 116 3.16 -10.14 1.25
CA LEU A 116 3.75 -11.47 1.13
C LEU A 116 5.21 -11.49 1.61
N ARG A 117 6.01 -10.48 1.27
CA ARG A 117 7.39 -10.37 1.76
C ARG A 117 7.46 -10.22 3.27
N ASP A 118 6.62 -9.38 3.85
CA ASP A 118 6.54 -9.19 5.30
C ASP A 118 6.10 -10.48 6.01
N HIS A 119 5.15 -11.21 5.42
CA HIS A 119 4.71 -12.50 5.94
C HIS A 119 5.84 -13.55 5.90
N LEU A 120 6.53 -13.68 4.76
CA LEU A 120 7.69 -14.56 4.63
C LEU A 120 8.80 -14.19 5.61
N TYR A 121 9.08 -12.89 5.78
CA TYR A 121 10.04 -12.39 6.77
C TYR A 121 9.64 -12.82 8.19
N ASN A 122 8.38 -12.64 8.56
CA ASN A 122 7.89 -13.05 9.88
C ASN A 122 8.04 -14.55 10.13
N LEU A 123 7.76 -15.40 9.13
CA LEU A 123 7.96 -16.85 9.21
C LEU A 123 9.44 -17.21 9.41
N ILE A 124 10.35 -16.51 8.75
CA ILE A 124 11.80 -16.74 8.86
C ILE A 124 12.37 -16.25 10.19
N MET A 125 11.89 -15.13 10.70
CA MET A 125 12.34 -14.57 11.98
C MET A 125 11.77 -15.31 13.20
N HIS A 126 10.67 -16.04 13.02
CA HIS A 126 10.01 -16.82 14.08
C HIS A 126 9.82 -18.29 13.69
N PRO A 127 10.90 -19.02 13.36
CA PRO A 127 10.79 -20.40 12.90
C PRO A 127 10.49 -21.35 14.06
N ASP A 128 10.00 -22.55 13.73
CA ASP A 128 10.00 -23.66 14.68
C ASP A 128 11.44 -24.10 14.95
N LYS A 129 11.95 -23.72 16.12
CA LYS A 129 13.35 -23.96 16.53
C LYS A 129 13.69 -25.45 16.67
N GLU A 130 12.72 -26.31 16.98
CA GLU A 130 12.97 -27.74 17.13
C GLU A 130 13.01 -28.42 15.77
N LYS A 131 12.09 -28.07 14.85
CA LYS A 131 12.16 -28.52 13.45
C LYS A 131 13.46 -28.06 12.79
N LEU A 132 13.88 -26.82 13.02
CA LEU A 132 15.12 -26.27 12.44
C LEU A 132 16.38 -27.06 12.81
N LYS A 133 16.42 -27.63 14.03
CA LYS A 133 17.55 -28.46 14.48
C LYS A 133 17.50 -29.90 13.99
N LYS A 134 16.30 -30.45 13.82
CA LYS A 134 16.06 -31.89 13.65
C LYS A 134 15.74 -32.30 12.22
N ASP A 135 15.20 -31.39 11.41
CA ASP A 135 14.77 -31.65 10.04
C ASP A 135 15.65 -30.86 9.04
N PRO A 136 16.60 -31.53 8.36
CA PRO A 136 17.44 -30.90 7.34
C PRO A 136 16.66 -30.30 6.18
N ASP A 137 15.50 -30.86 5.84
CA ASP A 137 14.65 -30.33 4.75
C ASP A 137 13.98 -29.02 5.19
N TYR A 138 13.57 -28.92 6.46
CA TYR A 138 13.07 -27.67 7.01
C TYR A 138 14.17 -26.60 7.05
N LEU A 139 15.38 -26.95 7.51
CA LEU A 139 16.52 -26.04 7.51
C LEU A 139 16.84 -25.51 6.10
N LYS A 140 16.83 -26.40 5.11
CA LYS A 140 17.04 -26.04 3.71
C LYS A 140 15.93 -25.12 3.20
N LEU A 141 14.67 -25.43 3.50
CA LEU A 141 13.52 -24.60 3.14
C LEU A 141 13.64 -23.18 3.72
N MET A 142 13.95 -23.06 5.01
CA MET A 142 14.13 -21.75 5.66
C MET A 142 15.30 -20.97 5.06
N SER A 143 16.40 -21.66 4.71
CA SER A 143 17.55 -21.03 4.05
C SER A 143 17.21 -20.52 2.66
N MET A 144 16.46 -21.30 1.87
CA MET A 144 15.98 -20.88 0.54
C MET A 144 15.03 -19.68 0.65
N ALA A 145 14.10 -19.71 1.61
CA ALA A 145 13.17 -18.62 1.84
C ALA A 145 13.89 -17.32 2.24
N PHE A 146 14.97 -17.41 3.03
CA PHE A 146 15.83 -16.27 3.33
C PHE A 146 16.48 -15.68 2.07
N SER A 147 17.03 -16.53 1.19
CA SER A 147 17.59 -16.05 -0.10
C SER A 147 16.56 -15.38 -1.00
N LEU A 148 15.29 -15.85 -0.98
CA LEU A 148 14.21 -15.19 -1.73
C LEU A 148 13.91 -13.78 -1.20
N LEU A 149 14.07 -13.54 0.10
CA LEU A 149 13.94 -12.18 0.66
C LEU A 149 15.13 -11.28 0.32
N GLU A 150 16.31 -11.82 0.06
CA GLU A 150 17.44 -11.00 -0.40
C GLU A 150 17.29 -10.61 -1.88
N ASP A 151 16.54 -11.39 -2.66
CA ASP A 151 16.23 -11.06 -4.06
C ASP A 151 15.11 -10.01 -4.16
N GLN A 152 15.42 -8.89 -4.80
CA GLN A 152 14.47 -7.79 -5.05
C GLN A 152 13.54 -8.07 -6.23
N ASN A 153 13.88 -9.02 -7.11
CA ASN A 153 13.15 -9.33 -8.35
C ASN A 153 12.33 -10.62 -8.24
N VAL A 154 12.17 -11.17 -7.04
CA VAL A 154 11.38 -12.38 -6.82
C VAL A 154 9.93 -12.13 -7.21
N GLY A 155 9.36 -13.04 -8.02
CA GLY A 155 7.95 -12.98 -8.40
C GLY A 155 7.03 -13.24 -7.22
N LYS A 156 5.84 -12.63 -7.24
CA LYS A 156 4.78 -12.82 -6.22
C LYS A 156 4.40 -14.30 -6.05
N ASP A 157 4.29 -15.02 -7.15
CA ASP A 157 3.98 -16.46 -7.20
C ASP A 157 5.04 -17.30 -6.45
N ILE A 158 6.32 -16.95 -6.58
CA ILE A 158 7.41 -17.61 -5.88
C ILE A 158 7.32 -17.37 -4.37
N LEU A 159 7.00 -16.14 -3.95
CA LEU A 159 6.78 -15.82 -2.53
C LEU A 159 5.63 -16.63 -1.95
N GLU A 160 4.49 -16.72 -2.65
CA GLU A 160 3.35 -17.52 -2.22
C GLU A 160 3.70 -19.00 -2.08
N ILE A 161 4.46 -19.57 -3.02
CA ILE A 161 4.90 -20.96 -2.95
C ILE A 161 5.80 -21.18 -1.73
N ALA A 162 6.75 -20.27 -1.48
CA ALA A 162 7.66 -20.37 -0.34
C ALA A 162 6.89 -20.32 1.00
N ILE A 163 5.97 -19.35 1.14
CA ILE A 163 5.10 -19.22 2.31
C ILE A 163 4.31 -20.51 2.54
N LYS A 164 3.58 -20.98 1.52
CA LYS A 164 2.77 -22.21 1.60
C LYS A 164 3.62 -23.43 1.94
N SER A 165 4.86 -23.48 1.44
CA SER A 165 5.77 -24.59 1.74
C SER A 165 6.19 -24.61 3.20
N ILE A 166 6.42 -23.45 3.82
CA ILE A 166 6.78 -23.33 5.25
C ILE A 166 5.57 -23.64 6.14
N GLU A 167 4.42 -23.02 5.86
CA GLU A 167 3.21 -23.17 6.67
C GLU A 167 2.68 -24.61 6.65
N ASN A 168 2.76 -25.27 5.49
CA ASN A 168 2.35 -26.65 5.34
C ASN A 168 3.49 -27.64 5.60
N PHE A 169 4.65 -27.18 6.09
CA PHE A 169 5.78 -28.06 6.36
C PHE A 169 5.48 -28.98 7.54
N LYS A 170 4.90 -30.14 7.22
CA LYS A 170 4.56 -31.24 8.12
C LYS A 170 3.92 -30.74 9.41
N ASN A 171 2.62 -30.42 9.32
CA ASN A 171 1.71 -30.86 10.37
C ASN A 171 1.77 -32.40 10.48
#